data_AF-A0A430KYR6-F1
#
_entry.id   AF-A0A430KYR6-F1
#
_cell.length_a   1.000
_cell.length_b   1.000
_cell.length_c   1.000
_cell.angle_alpha   90.00
_cell.angle_beta   90.00
_cell.angle_gamma   90.00
#
_symmetry.space_group_name_H-M   'P 1'
#
loop_
_entity.id
_entity.type
_entity.pdbx_description
1 polymer ?
#
loop_
_entity_poly.entity_id
_entity_poly.type
_entity_poly.pdbx_seq_one_letter_code
_entity_poly.pdbx_strand_id
1 'polypeptide(L)'
;MPVRPPLEPPPDIDAGEPSYVDIRHPAYPDSEPPLLRFAAIDGDDGDGVDFGVALVACGIITGNTWHPGYIAEMDAKGEYVKVDRSTTDVLRGRTYYYFVDEQPPGYKYPVIPSFDHWRFPHGNLPFDWSNINIPQASRSKLKRKIAAQDRDETCRISRHASALEVAHFVPVADEKWFVSNKMDQYVVEPLNFTPANKPA
;
A
#
# COMPACT_ATOMS: atom_id res chain seq x y z
N MET A 1 -9.60 -41.08 -0.57
CA MET A 1 -8.41 -40.31 -0.16
C MET A 1 -8.46 -40.14 1.34
N PRO A 2 -7.40 -40.47 2.10
CA PRO A 2 -7.43 -40.29 3.54
C PRO A 2 -7.51 -38.80 3.89
N VAL A 3 -8.42 -38.45 4.79
CA VAL A 3 -8.57 -37.10 5.33
C VAL A 3 -7.30 -36.79 6.11
N ARG A 4 -6.59 -35.71 5.76
CA ARG A 4 -5.44 -35.25 6.53
C ARG A 4 -5.93 -34.72 7.89
N PRO A 5 -5.20 -35.00 8.99
CA PRO A 5 -5.52 -34.39 10.27
C PRO A 5 -5.50 -32.85 10.15
N PRO A 6 -6.31 -32.14 10.95
CA PRO A 6 -6.25 -30.69 11.04
C PRO A 6 -4.82 -30.23 11.30
N LEU A 7 -4.43 -29.11 10.69
CA LEU A 7 -3.18 -28.45 11.03
C LEU A 7 -3.20 -28.12 12.53
N GLU A 8 -2.13 -28.47 13.24
CA GLU A 8 -1.95 -27.98 14.60
C GLU A 8 -1.91 -26.45 14.54
N PRO A 9 -2.63 -25.76 15.44
CA PRO A 9 -2.49 -24.32 15.54
C PRO A 9 -1.00 -24.01 15.73
N PRO A 10 -0.49 -22.91 15.14
CA PRO A 10 0.87 -22.49 15.38
C PRO A 10 1.09 -22.44 16.91
N PRO A 11 2.28 -22.85 17.40
CA PRO A 11 2.57 -22.79 18.82
C PRO A 11 2.21 -21.41 19.33
N ASP A 12 1.66 -21.35 20.53
CA ASP A 12 1.36 -20.12 21.27
C ASP A 12 2.71 -19.50 21.67
N ILE A 13 3.43 -19.00 20.66
CA ILE A 13 4.51 -18.06 20.89
C ILE A 13 3.75 -16.83 21.33
N ASP A 14 3.81 -16.56 22.63
CA ASP A 14 3.41 -15.30 23.25
C ASP A 14 4.34 -14.21 22.68
N ALA A 15 4.22 -13.97 21.37
CA ALA A 15 4.61 -12.74 20.73
C ALA A 15 3.62 -11.75 21.33
N GLY A 16 3.99 -11.18 22.47
CA GLY A 16 3.13 -10.32 23.28
C GLY A 16 2.40 -9.27 22.44
N GLU A 17 1.37 -8.64 23.00
CA GLU A 17 0.47 -7.75 22.24
C GLU A 17 1.22 -6.92 21.19
N PRO A 18 0.82 -7.01 19.90
CA PRO A 18 1.52 -6.33 18.84
C PRO A 18 1.67 -4.85 19.19
N SER A 19 2.88 -4.34 19.07
CA SER A 19 3.09 -2.91 19.20
C SER A 19 2.46 -2.21 17.98
N TYR A 20 1.97 -1.00 18.19
CA TYR A 20 1.34 -0.20 17.14
C TYR A 20 1.92 1.21 17.12
N VAL A 21 1.99 1.75 15.90
CA VAL A 21 2.26 3.16 15.63
C VAL A 21 1.00 3.82 15.10
N ASP A 22 0.55 4.86 15.78
CA ASP A 22 -0.58 5.67 15.37
C ASP A 22 -0.09 6.90 14.60
N ILE A 23 -0.60 7.08 13.39
CA ILE A 23 -0.48 8.35 12.67
C ILE A 23 -1.80 9.09 12.84
N ARG A 24 -1.75 10.30 13.40
CA ARG A 24 -2.92 11.11 13.75
C ARG A 24 -3.06 12.31 12.83
N HIS A 25 -4.27 12.83 12.75
CA HIS A 25 -4.54 14.11 12.12
C HIS A 25 -4.24 15.25 13.13
N PRO A 26 -3.42 16.26 12.79
CA PRO A 26 -2.97 17.29 13.74
C PRO A 26 -4.11 18.17 14.28
N ALA A 27 -5.13 18.45 13.47
CA ALA A 27 -6.28 19.25 13.88
C ALA A 27 -7.32 18.53 14.76
N TYR A 28 -7.15 17.23 15.04
CA TYR A 28 -8.10 16.45 15.83
C TYR A 28 -7.54 16.10 17.21
N PRO A 29 -8.39 16.15 18.26
CA PRO A 29 -7.94 15.85 19.62
C PRO A 29 -7.56 14.37 19.77
N ASP A 30 -6.83 14.05 20.84
CA ASP A 30 -6.36 12.69 21.13
C ASP A 30 -7.49 11.67 21.36
N SER A 31 -8.70 12.14 21.67
CA SER A 31 -9.89 11.30 21.80
C SER A 31 -10.42 10.74 20.47
N GLU A 32 -10.06 11.37 19.34
CA GLU A 32 -10.49 10.87 18.03
C GLU A 32 -9.65 9.66 17.59
N PRO A 33 -10.18 8.80 16.71
CA PRO A 33 -9.40 7.72 16.12
C PRO A 33 -8.15 8.26 15.38
N PRO A 34 -7.05 7.49 15.36
CA PRO A 34 -5.92 7.83 14.51
C PRO A 34 -6.34 7.82 13.04
N LEU A 35 -5.63 8.60 12.22
CA LEU A 35 -5.81 8.61 10.77
C LEU A 35 -5.50 7.21 10.20
N LEU A 36 -4.38 6.63 10.62
CA LEU A 36 -3.99 5.24 10.34
C LEU A 36 -3.30 4.65 11.56
N ARG A 37 -3.49 3.35 11.77
CA ARG A 37 -2.79 2.55 12.77
C ARG A 37 -2.06 1.42 12.07
N PHE A 38 -0.77 1.29 12.35
CA PHE A 38 0.10 0.28 11.75
C PHE A 38 0.62 -0.65 12.83
N ALA A 39 0.69 -1.95 12.53
CA ALA A 39 1.46 -2.88 13.34
C ALA A 39 2.94 -2.54 13.21
N ALA A 40 3.64 -2.45 14.34
CA ALA A 40 4.99 -1.95 14.43
C ALA A 40 5.98 -3.12 14.26
N ILE A 41 6.12 -3.64 13.04
CA ILE A 41 6.86 -4.88 12.73
C ILE A 41 8.02 -4.69 11.73
N ASP A 42 8.28 -3.46 11.27
CA ASP A 42 9.15 -3.23 10.12
C ASP A 42 10.63 -3.03 10.47
N GLY A 43 10.96 -2.71 11.72
CA GLY A 43 12.34 -2.57 12.18
C GLY A 43 13.05 -3.91 12.40
N ASP A 44 14.37 -3.86 12.51
CA ASP A 44 15.23 -5.04 12.64
C ASP A 44 14.86 -5.92 13.85
N ASP A 45 14.38 -5.30 14.93
CA ASP A 45 13.93 -5.99 16.14
C ASP A 45 12.43 -6.35 16.10
N GLY A 46 11.79 -6.23 14.92
CA GLY A 46 10.35 -6.32 14.76
C GLY A 46 9.64 -5.15 15.44
N ASP A 47 10.21 -3.95 15.34
CA ASP A 47 9.76 -2.73 16.01
C ASP A 47 9.52 -1.57 15.03
N GLY A 48 8.52 -0.75 15.30
CA GLY A 48 8.24 0.43 14.48
C GLY A 48 7.72 0.15 13.06
N VAL A 49 7.58 1.20 12.27
CA VAL A 49 6.96 1.17 10.94
C VAL A 49 7.86 1.85 9.92
N ASP A 50 7.99 1.27 8.73
CA ASP A 50 8.76 1.88 7.65
C ASP A 50 8.22 3.29 7.34
N PHE A 51 9.10 4.28 7.35
CA PHE A 51 8.76 5.67 7.16
C PHE A 51 8.08 5.90 5.81
N GLY A 52 8.60 5.26 4.75
CA GLY A 52 8.08 5.38 3.39
C GLY A 52 6.67 4.83 3.29
N VAL A 53 6.42 3.65 3.87
CA VAL A 53 5.09 3.03 3.95
C VAL A 53 4.11 3.95 4.67
N ALA A 54 4.44 4.45 5.86
CA ALA A 54 3.58 5.35 6.61
C ALA A 54 3.29 6.65 5.84
N LEU A 55 4.32 7.27 5.24
CA LEU A 55 4.18 8.52 4.48
C LEU A 55 3.27 8.35 3.26
N VAL A 56 3.53 7.31 2.46
CA VAL A 56 2.77 7.04 1.24
C VAL A 56 1.34 6.66 1.57
N ALA A 57 1.12 5.80 2.57
CA ALA A 57 -0.22 5.41 2.99
C ALA A 57 -1.05 6.63 3.45
N CYS A 58 -0.47 7.52 4.27
CA CYS A 58 -1.14 8.77 4.65
C CYS A 58 -1.41 9.66 3.44
N GLY A 59 -0.46 9.76 2.50
CA GLY A 59 -0.64 10.50 1.26
C GLY A 59 -1.77 9.96 0.39
N ILE A 60 -1.93 8.65 0.27
CA ILE A 60 -3.02 8.00 -0.49
C ILE A 60 -4.37 8.42 0.07
N ILE A 61 -4.59 8.21 1.36
CA ILE A 61 -5.89 8.47 1.98
C ILE A 61 -6.21 9.96 2.12
N THR A 62 -5.25 10.85 1.90
CA THR A 62 -5.46 12.30 1.88
C THR A 62 -5.48 12.88 0.46
N GLY A 63 -5.58 12.03 -0.56
CA GLY A 63 -5.75 12.47 -1.95
C GLY A 63 -4.44 12.67 -2.71
N ASN A 64 -3.49 11.76 -2.54
CA ASN A 64 -2.19 11.73 -3.21
C ASN A 64 -1.21 12.82 -2.76
N THR A 65 -1.18 13.12 -1.47
CA THR A 65 -0.40 14.24 -0.91
C THR A 65 0.98 13.83 -0.38
N TRP A 66 1.51 12.64 -0.73
CA TRP A 66 2.82 12.17 -0.24
C TRP A 66 4.01 13.05 -0.63
N HIS A 67 3.89 13.90 -1.66
CA HIS A 67 4.93 14.87 -2.01
C HIS A 67 4.89 16.15 -1.14
N PRO A 68 3.75 16.86 -1.02
CA PRO A 68 3.66 18.03 -0.14
C PRO A 68 3.48 17.66 1.35
N GLY A 69 3.20 16.39 1.66
CA GLY A 69 2.94 15.92 3.00
C GLY A 69 4.18 15.47 3.75
N TYR A 70 4.11 15.47 5.08
CA TYR A 70 5.20 15.02 5.94
C TYR A 70 4.69 14.44 7.25
N ILE A 71 5.56 13.66 7.89
CA ILE A 71 5.33 13.09 9.21
C ILE A 71 6.05 13.97 10.25
N ALA A 72 5.37 14.27 11.33
CA ALA A 72 5.90 15.01 12.46
C ALA A 72 5.66 14.26 13.78
N GLU A 73 6.49 14.54 14.76
CA GLU A 73 6.29 14.15 16.15
C GLU A 73 6.06 15.39 17.01
N MET A 74 5.44 15.22 18.17
CA MET A 74 5.26 16.30 19.13
C MET A 74 6.42 16.27 20.13
N ASP A 75 7.14 17.37 20.26
CA ASP A 75 8.26 17.47 21.19
C ASP A 75 7.78 17.65 22.65
N ALA A 76 8.74 17.66 23.59
CA ALA A 76 8.44 17.86 25.01
C ALA A 76 7.84 19.23 25.36
N LYS A 77 7.87 20.21 24.44
CA LYS A 77 7.28 21.53 24.59
C LYS A 77 5.87 21.61 23.99
N GLY A 78 5.41 20.55 23.33
CA GLY A 78 4.11 20.50 22.66
C GLY A 78 4.14 21.06 21.23
N GLU A 79 5.32 21.22 20.64
CA GLU A 79 5.49 21.72 19.27
C GLU A 79 5.64 20.56 18.29
N TYR A 80 5.08 20.71 17.09
CA TYR A 80 5.24 19.73 16.03
C TYR A 80 6.59 19.87 15.34
N VAL A 81 7.41 18.83 15.39
CA VAL A 81 8.72 18.77 14.76
C VAL A 81 8.67 17.74 13.63
N LYS A 82 9.03 18.18 12.41
CA LYS A 82 9.09 17.31 11.24
C LYS A 82 10.15 16.23 11.45
N VAL A 83 9.78 14.97 11.22
CA VAL A 83 10.71 13.84 11.27
C VAL A 83 11.61 13.89 10.03
N ASP A 84 12.91 13.84 10.25
CA ASP A 84 13.90 13.86 9.17
C ASP A 84 14.07 12.47 8.55
N ARG A 85 13.60 12.31 7.31
CA ARG A 85 13.72 11.07 6.53
C ARG A 85 15.17 10.69 6.25
N SER A 86 16.11 11.63 6.25
CA SER A 86 17.53 11.34 5.97
C SER A 86 18.23 10.63 7.13
N THR A 87 17.67 10.74 8.34
CA THR A 87 18.21 10.12 9.55
C THR A 87 17.32 9.03 10.13
N THR A 88 16.07 8.94 9.67
CA THR A 88 15.06 8.02 10.21
C THR A 88 14.35 7.29 9.08
N ASP A 89 14.60 5.99 8.98
CA ASP A 89 13.96 5.06 8.06
C ASP A 89 12.78 4.31 8.69
N VAL A 90 12.80 4.10 10.01
CA VAL A 90 11.76 3.40 10.76
C VAL A 90 11.25 4.27 11.92
N LEU A 91 9.93 4.46 11.95
CA LEU A 91 9.19 5.20 12.95
C LEU A 91 8.95 4.33 14.19
N ARG A 92 9.67 4.62 15.28
CA ARG A 92 9.63 3.82 16.53
C ARG A 92 8.80 4.43 17.66
N GLY A 93 8.39 5.69 17.51
CA GLY A 93 7.48 6.35 18.42
C GLY A 93 6.08 5.75 18.36
N ARG A 94 5.28 5.94 19.41
CA ARG A 94 3.90 5.41 19.45
C ARG A 94 2.91 6.26 18.66
N THR A 95 3.19 7.56 18.55
CA THR A 95 2.29 8.55 17.95
C THR A 95 3.07 9.50 17.07
N TYR A 96 2.60 9.68 15.84
CA TYR A 96 3.05 10.70 14.91
C TYR A 96 1.85 11.43 14.31
N TYR A 97 2.11 12.50 13.57
CA TYR A 97 1.10 13.34 12.95
C TYR A 97 1.41 13.53 11.48
N TYR A 98 0.39 13.45 10.63
CA TYR A 98 0.55 13.71 9.19
C TYR A 98 0.10 15.12 8.85
N PHE A 99 0.94 15.85 8.13
CA PHE A 99 0.64 17.19 7.64
C PHE A 99 0.55 17.20 6.12
N VAL A 100 -0.26 18.11 5.58
CA VAL A 100 -0.43 18.33 4.14
C VAL A 100 -0.11 19.80 3.84
N ASP A 101 0.81 20.04 2.90
CA ASP A 101 0.97 21.34 2.19
C ASP A 101 1.15 22.59 3.07
N GLU A 102 2.17 22.62 3.93
CA GLU A 102 2.50 23.70 4.90
C GLU A 102 1.29 24.27 5.68
N GLN A 103 0.18 23.52 5.74
CA GLN A 103 -1.02 23.97 6.40
C GLN A 103 -0.80 24.04 7.91
N PRO A 104 -1.42 25.02 8.59
CA PRO A 104 -1.28 25.14 10.04
C PRO A 104 -1.88 23.89 10.74
N PRO A 105 -1.40 23.51 11.93
CA PRO A 105 -1.86 22.30 12.63
C PRO A 105 -3.37 22.22 12.86
N GLY A 106 -4.05 23.37 12.96
CA GLY A 106 -5.51 23.44 13.12
C GLY A 106 -6.32 23.22 11.83
N TYR A 107 -5.68 23.12 10.67
CA TYR A 107 -6.37 22.91 9.40
C TYR A 107 -6.83 21.46 9.25
N LYS A 108 -8.13 21.26 9.05
CA LYS A 108 -8.76 19.95 8.85
C LYS A 108 -8.74 19.56 7.37
N TYR A 109 -7.67 18.92 6.93
CA TYR A 109 -7.55 18.48 5.55
C TYR A 109 -8.52 17.34 5.24
N PRO A 110 -8.98 17.20 3.97
CA PRO A 110 -9.89 16.13 3.59
C PRO A 110 -9.23 14.76 3.66
N VAL A 111 -10.01 13.75 4.08
CA VAL A 111 -9.64 12.33 4.05
C VAL A 111 -10.59 11.61 3.11
N ILE A 112 -10.02 10.79 2.23
CA ILE A 112 -10.74 9.99 1.24
C ILE A 112 -11.46 8.84 1.95
N PRO A 113 -12.81 8.78 1.91
CA PRO A 113 -13.58 7.89 2.77
C PRO A 113 -13.67 6.46 2.24
N SER A 114 -13.38 6.24 0.96
CA SER A 114 -13.40 4.90 0.34
C SER A 114 -12.57 4.85 -0.93
N PHE A 115 -12.27 3.63 -1.37
CA PHE A 115 -11.54 3.38 -2.61
C PHE A 115 -12.19 4.04 -3.84
N ASP A 116 -13.53 4.05 -3.93
CA ASP A 116 -14.28 4.69 -5.02
C ASP A 116 -14.00 6.20 -5.18
N HIS A 117 -13.69 6.88 -4.07
CA HIS A 117 -13.42 8.32 -4.05
C HIS A 117 -11.95 8.64 -4.38
N TRP A 118 -11.08 7.65 -4.30
CA TRP A 118 -9.66 7.81 -4.59
C TRP A 118 -9.42 7.86 -6.10
N ARG A 119 -8.54 8.78 -6.53
CA ARG A 119 -8.12 8.91 -7.93
C ARG A 119 -6.69 8.45 -8.11
N PHE A 120 -6.44 7.59 -9.08
CA PHE A 120 -5.10 7.06 -9.34
C PHE A 120 -4.19 8.18 -9.87
N PRO A 121 -3.01 8.39 -9.26
CA PRO A 121 -2.08 9.48 -9.60
C PRO A 121 -1.24 9.15 -10.86
N HIS A 122 -1.85 9.13 -12.05
CA HIS A 122 -1.11 8.81 -13.28
C HIS A 122 0.15 9.68 -13.43
N GLY A 123 1.29 9.03 -13.65
CA GLY A 123 2.58 9.71 -13.81
C GLY A 123 3.14 10.39 -12.56
N ASN A 124 2.46 10.27 -11.41
CA ASN A 124 2.84 10.92 -10.15
C ASN A 124 2.90 9.90 -9.01
N LEU A 125 3.47 8.72 -9.28
CA LEU A 125 3.65 7.68 -8.25
C LEU A 125 4.75 8.08 -7.25
N PRO A 126 4.71 7.56 -6.01
CA PRO A 126 5.82 7.67 -5.08
C PRO A 126 7.15 7.30 -5.74
N PHE A 127 8.21 8.04 -5.43
CA PHE A 127 9.53 7.85 -6.04
C PHE A 127 9.99 6.39 -5.94
N ASP A 128 9.87 5.81 -4.76
CA ASP A 128 10.29 4.43 -4.47
C ASP A 128 9.52 3.40 -5.32
N TRP A 129 8.28 3.71 -5.74
CA TRP A 129 7.46 2.84 -6.58
C TRP A 129 7.77 3.00 -8.06
N SER A 130 8.02 4.24 -8.49
CA SER A 130 8.34 4.56 -9.88
C SER A 130 9.68 3.98 -10.37
N ASN A 131 10.60 3.71 -9.44
CA ASN A 131 11.95 3.22 -9.73
C ASN A 131 12.12 1.70 -9.50
N ILE A 132 11.05 0.97 -9.18
CA ILE A 132 11.12 -0.49 -9.01
C ILE A 132 11.35 -1.12 -10.38
N ASN A 133 12.48 -1.81 -10.53
CA ASN A 133 12.72 -2.66 -11.69
C ASN A 133 11.88 -3.93 -11.57
N ILE A 134 10.73 -3.95 -12.24
CA ILE A 134 9.89 -5.14 -12.32
C ILE A 134 10.34 -5.94 -13.55
N PRO A 135 10.86 -7.17 -13.36
CA PRO A 135 11.22 -8.02 -14.48
C PRO A 135 10.01 -8.25 -15.40
N GLN A 136 10.22 -8.13 -16.71
CA GLN A 136 9.15 -8.38 -17.66
C GLN A 136 8.67 -9.84 -17.54
N ALA A 137 7.39 -10.01 -17.18
CA ALA A 137 6.81 -11.34 -17.09
C ALA A 137 6.78 -12.02 -18.46
N SER A 138 7.04 -13.33 -18.49
CA SER A 138 6.88 -14.11 -19.72
C SER A 138 5.41 -14.04 -20.17
N ARG A 139 5.19 -13.84 -21.47
CA ARG A 139 3.83 -13.80 -22.03
C ARG A 139 3.30 -15.22 -22.09
N SER A 140 2.39 -15.57 -21.19
CA SER A 140 1.66 -16.83 -21.28
C SER A 140 0.58 -16.74 -22.38
N LYS A 141 0.42 -17.82 -23.15
CA LYS A 141 -0.73 -17.98 -24.08
C LYS A 141 -2.01 -18.35 -23.32
N LEU A 142 -1.88 -18.75 -22.06
CA LEU A 142 -3.00 -19.05 -21.17
C LEU A 142 -3.73 -17.75 -20.82
N LYS A 143 -4.99 -17.87 -20.39
CA LYS A 143 -5.84 -16.70 -20.08
C LYS A 143 -6.25 -16.70 -18.61
N ARG A 144 -6.46 -15.50 -18.06
CA ARG A 144 -7.08 -15.26 -16.75
C ARG A 144 -6.34 -16.01 -15.62
N LYS A 145 -7.09 -16.61 -14.70
CA LYS A 145 -6.61 -17.37 -13.55
C LYS A 145 -5.52 -18.40 -13.90
N ILE A 146 -5.67 -19.11 -15.01
CA ILE A 146 -4.73 -20.17 -15.41
C ILE A 146 -3.36 -19.57 -15.74
N ALA A 147 -3.32 -18.42 -16.42
CA ALA A 147 -2.07 -17.73 -16.72
C ALA A 147 -1.34 -17.24 -15.45
N ALA A 148 -2.11 -16.75 -14.46
CA ALA A 148 -1.55 -16.31 -13.18
C ALA A 148 -0.96 -17.49 -12.41
N GLN A 149 -1.66 -18.63 -12.35
CA GLN A 149 -1.18 -19.83 -11.67
C GLN A 149 0.07 -20.43 -12.32
N ASP A 150 0.08 -20.50 -13.66
CA ASP A 150 1.23 -20.97 -14.47
C ASP A 150 2.46 -20.06 -14.31
N ARG A 151 2.26 -18.74 -14.24
CA ARG A 151 3.35 -17.77 -14.05
C ARG A 151 3.93 -17.78 -12.64
N ASP A 152 3.05 -17.84 -11.63
CA ASP A 152 3.46 -17.61 -10.24
C ASP A 152 4.03 -18.86 -9.58
N GLU A 153 3.48 -20.04 -9.91
CA GLU A 153 3.79 -21.40 -9.41
C GLU A 153 3.65 -21.60 -7.88
N THR A 154 3.90 -20.56 -7.11
CA THR A 154 3.88 -20.46 -5.65
C THR A 154 3.26 -19.13 -5.23
N CYS A 155 2.88 -19.00 -3.96
CA CYS A 155 2.40 -17.73 -3.42
C CYS A 155 3.48 -16.65 -3.57
N ARG A 156 3.13 -15.51 -4.18
CA ARG A 156 4.08 -14.41 -4.42
C ARG A 156 4.55 -13.71 -3.15
N ILE A 157 3.81 -13.85 -2.06
CA ILE A 157 4.14 -13.27 -0.75
C ILE A 157 4.90 -14.29 0.11
N SER A 158 4.33 -15.48 0.32
CA SER A 158 4.86 -16.46 1.28
C SER A 158 5.69 -17.60 0.65
N ARG A 159 5.78 -17.69 -0.67
CA ARG A 159 6.43 -18.76 -1.45
C ARG A 159 5.93 -20.19 -1.21
N HIS A 160 4.82 -20.36 -0.49
CA HIS A 160 4.22 -21.68 -0.31
C HIS A 160 3.62 -22.19 -1.63
N ALA A 161 3.66 -23.50 -1.89
CA ALA A 161 3.16 -24.11 -3.13
C ALA A 161 1.75 -24.71 -3.00
N SER A 162 1.18 -24.74 -1.80
CA SER A 162 -0.15 -25.30 -1.50
C SER A 162 -1.13 -24.22 -1.08
N ALA A 163 -2.43 -24.52 -1.17
CA ALA A 163 -3.52 -23.60 -0.77
C ALA A 163 -3.44 -22.23 -1.48
N LEU A 164 -3.20 -22.26 -2.79
CA LEU A 164 -3.04 -21.06 -3.60
C LEU A 164 -4.38 -20.54 -4.12
N GLU A 165 -4.58 -19.24 -3.99
CA GLU A 165 -5.66 -18.50 -4.63
C GLU A 165 -5.09 -17.44 -5.58
N VAL A 166 -5.87 -17.06 -6.59
CA VAL A 166 -5.48 -15.97 -7.49
C VAL A 166 -6.02 -14.67 -6.92
N ALA A 167 -5.11 -13.73 -6.67
CA ALA A 167 -5.46 -12.39 -6.25
C ALA A 167 -5.88 -11.53 -7.46
N HIS A 168 -6.90 -10.71 -7.25
CA HIS A 168 -7.25 -9.63 -8.17
C HIS A 168 -6.47 -8.37 -7.79
N PHE A 169 -5.82 -7.70 -8.74
CA PHE A 169 -5.15 -6.42 -8.48
C PHE A 169 -6.15 -5.30 -8.13
N VAL A 170 -7.33 -5.36 -8.73
CA VAL A 170 -8.47 -4.51 -8.39
C VAL A 170 -9.64 -5.44 -8.12
N PRO A 171 -10.30 -5.36 -6.95
CA PRO A 171 -11.44 -6.21 -6.64
C PRO A 171 -12.53 -6.06 -7.71
N VAL A 172 -13.25 -7.16 -7.98
CA VAL A 172 -14.30 -7.18 -9.03
C VAL A 172 -15.39 -6.15 -8.76
N ALA A 173 -15.69 -5.87 -7.49
CA ALA A 173 -16.67 -4.85 -7.09
C ALA A 173 -16.27 -3.43 -7.53
N ASP A 174 -14.98 -3.18 -7.72
CA ASP A 174 -14.41 -1.86 -8.02
C ASP A 174 -14.13 -1.67 -9.52
N GLU A 175 -14.80 -2.44 -10.40
CA GLU A 175 -14.68 -2.30 -11.86
C GLU A 175 -14.96 -0.86 -12.33
N LYS A 176 -15.92 -0.18 -11.70
CA LYS A 176 -16.22 1.23 -11.99
C LYS A 176 -15.06 2.15 -11.65
N TRP A 177 -14.39 1.90 -10.53
CA TRP A 177 -13.18 2.63 -10.16
C TRP A 177 -12.09 2.43 -11.22
N PHE A 178 -11.87 1.19 -11.66
CA PHE A 178 -10.87 0.85 -12.68
C PHE A 178 -11.10 1.61 -13.98
N VAL A 179 -12.33 1.59 -14.51
CA VAL A 179 -12.69 2.28 -15.75
C VAL A 179 -12.62 3.79 -15.57
N SER A 180 -13.15 4.33 -14.48
CA SER A 180 -13.14 5.79 -14.24
C SER A 180 -11.74 6.36 -14.03
N ASN A 181 -10.80 5.55 -13.55
CA ASN A 181 -9.38 5.88 -13.45
C ASN A 181 -8.57 5.46 -14.68
N LYS A 182 -9.19 5.07 -15.80
CA LYS A 182 -8.49 4.71 -17.05
C LYS A 182 -7.32 3.73 -16.82
N MET A 183 -7.53 2.76 -15.93
CA MET A 183 -6.47 1.82 -15.55
C MET A 183 -6.13 0.81 -16.65
N ASP A 184 -6.96 0.75 -17.70
CA ASP A 184 -6.74 -0.01 -18.93
C ASP A 184 -5.42 0.36 -19.62
N GLN A 185 -4.94 1.60 -19.47
CA GLN A 185 -3.64 2.02 -20.03
C GLN A 185 -2.44 1.23 -19.50
N TYR A 186 -2.56 0.59 -18.33
CA TYR A 186 -1.52 -0.26 -17.74
C TYR A 186 -1.70 -1.74 -18.06
N VAL A 187 -2.83 -2.11 -18.67
CA VAL A 187 -3.05 -3.46 -19.17
C VAL A 187 -2.41 -3.51 -20.55
N VAL A 188 -1.21 -4.07 -20.63
CA VAL A 188 -0.56 -4.34 -21.92
C VAL A 188 -1.42 -5.36 -22.66
N GLU A 189 -2.20 -4.90 -23.64
CA GLU A 189 -2.84 -5.81 -24.58
C GLU A 189 -1.74 -6.59 -25.33
N PRO A 190 -1.88 -7.91 -25.50
CA PRO A 190 -1.04 -8.61 -26.46
C PRO A 190 -1.30 -8.00 -27.84
N LEU A 191 -0.30 -7.29 -28.38
CA LEU A 191 -0.30 -6.75 -29.74
C LEU A 191 -0.86 -7.78 -30.73
N ASN A 192 -2.13 -7.63 -31.08
CA ASN A 192 -2.75 -8.25 -32.25
C ASN A 192 -3.28 -7.12 -33.14
N PHE A 193 -2.36 -6.29 -33.63
CA PHE A 193 -2.62 -5.40 -34.75
C PHE A 193 -1.66 -5.76 -35.88
N THR A 194 -2.06 -6.73 -36.69
CA THR A 194 -1.73 -6.67 -38.13
C THR A 194 -2.95 -6.07 -38.82
N PRO A 195 -2.93 -4.77 -39.17
CA PRO A 195 -3.82 -4.32 -40.23
C PRO A 195 -3.37 -5.06 -41.48
N ALA A 196 -4.24 -5.91 -42.01
CA ALA A 196 -4.03 -6.52 -43.30
C ALA A 196 -3.79 -5.41 -44.33
N ASN A 197 -2.58 -5.38 -44.90
CA ASN A 197 -2.31 -4.65 -46.13
C ASN A 197 -3.41 -5.04 -47.14
N LYS A 198 -4.24 -4.08 -47.55
CA LYS A 198 -4.99 -4.21 -48.79
C LYS A 198 -4.03 -3.89 -49.94
N PRO A 199 -3.78 -4.82 -50.88
CA PRO A 199 -3.09 -4.48 -52.10
C PRO A 199 -3.97 -3.57 -52.98
N ALA A 200 -3.29 -2.78 -53.81
CA ALA A 200 -3.82 -1.74 -54.69
C ALA A 200 -4.90 -2.21 -55.67
#